data_AF-A0A0R1URS1-F1
#
_entry.id   AF-A0A0R1URS1-F1
#
_cell.length_a   1.000
_cell.length_b   1.000
_cell.length_c   1.000
_cell.angle_alpha   90.00
_cell.angle_beta   90.00
_cell.angle_gamma   90.00
#
_symmetry.space_group_name_H-M   'P 1'
#
loop_
_entity.id
_entity.type
_entity.pdbx_description
1 polymer ?
#
loop_
_entity_poly.entity_id
_entity_poly.type
_entity_poly.pdbx_seq_one_letter_code
_entity_poly.pdbx_strand_id
1 'polypeptide(L)'
;MDDIQTMSKESLLDTLSVLDKAERIYEEALKKKNTINSNWQRQTNETADKQYKKRVWEITGIISLPIVLPVLMDDINSGGLNTVVSFFIMWGINWLFYKLIDKIFNIQSRYHNHYLRKHTTASPNVMNQLHTVQSDITYNQSGLQKLAASINYPDRYLYNYDPARLFDIVSVGRADTFKEALNVLETDKYHDQMKQTSNLTYQSAQQAEMEARAAKGWAVAAAFFAANSNRR
;
A
#
# COMPACT_ATOMS: atom_id res chain seq x y z
N MET A 1 -18.72 -0.74 -41.39
CA MET A 1 -17.80 -0.71 -40.25
C MET A 1 -16.84 0.41 -40.56
N ASP A 2 -16.92 1.49 -39.81
CA ASP A 2 -16.09 2.66 -40.05
C ASP A 2 -14.72 2.38 -39.42
N ASP A 3 -13.67 2.43 -40.24
CA ASP A 3 -12.31 2.23 -39.78
C ASP A 3 -11.80 3.54 -39.16
N ILE A 4 -11.40 3.52 -37.88
CA ILE A 4 -10.84 4.67 -37.18
C ILE A 4 -9.65 5.29 -37.94
N GLN A 5 -8.92 4.50 -38.74
CA GLN A 5 -7.81 5.01 -39.54
C GLN A 5 -8.24 5.96 -40.67
N THR A 6 -9.50 5.87 -41.11
CA THR A 6 -10.05 6.63 -42.24
C THR A 6 -11.02 7.73 -41.83
N MET A 7 -11.25 7.91 -40.53
CA MET A 7 -12.17 8.92 -40.01
C MET A 7 -11.67 10.34 -40.28
N SER A 8 -12.61 11.26 -40.50
CA SER A 8 -12.29 12.69 -40.46
C SER A 8 -11.80 13.09 -39.08
N LYS A 9 -11.07 14.21 -38.97
CA LYS A 9 -10.57 14.72 -37.69
C LYS A 9 -11.68 14.93 -36.66
N GLU A 10 -12.82 15.46 -37.09
CA GLU A 10 -14.00 15.70 -36.24
C GLU A 10 -14.56 14.36 -35.72
N SER A 11 -14.81 13.41 -36.62
CA SER A 11 -15.30 12.08 -36.24
C SER A 11 -14.32 11.30 -35.36
N LEU A 12 -13.01 11.49 -35.57
CA LEU A 12 -11.97 10.91 -34.73
C LEU A 12 -12.02 11.49 -33.31
N LEU A 13 -12.13 12.81 -33.17
CA LEU A 13 -12.24 13.48 -31.86
C LEU A 13 -13.49 13.03 -31.11
N ASP A 14 -14.63 12.95 -31.79
CA ASP A 14 -15.89 12.46 -31.18
C ASP A 14 -15.73 11.02 -30.72
N THR A 15 -15.14 10.16 -31.55
CA THR A 15 -14.90 8.75 -31.23
C THR A 15 -13.97 8.59 -30.03
N LEU A 16 -12.85 9.32 -30.01
CA LEU A 16 -11.89 9.30 -28.90
C LEU A 16 -12.50 9.84 -27.60
N SER A 17 -13.38 10.85 -27.68
CA SER A 17 -14.11 11.38 -26.52
C SER A 17 -15.09 10.35 -25.94
N VAL A 18 -15.78 9.57 -26.78
CA VAL A 18 -16.66 8.48 -26.31
C VAL A 18 -15.83 7.36 -25.67
N LEU A 19 -14.70 6.99 -26.28
CA LEU A 19 -13.77 6.00 -25.71
C LEU A 19 -13.20 6.45 -24.37
N ASP A 20 -12.75 7.70 -24.24
CA ASP A 20 -12.25 8.27 -22.97
C ASP A 20 -13.34 8.20 -21.90
N LYS A 21 -14.58 8.62 -22.21
CA LYS A 21 -15.69 8.50 -21.25
C LYS A 21 -15.95 7.07 -20.81
N ALA A 22 -15.92 6.11 -21.75
CA ALA A 22 -16.13 4.70 -21.45
C ALA A 22 -14.98 4.12 -20.61
N GLU A 23 -13.73 4.48 -20.90
CA GLU A 23 -12.56 4.11 -20.11
C GLU A 23 -12.65 4.68 -18.69
N ARG A 24 -12.99 5.97 -18.52
CA ARG A 24 -13.16 6.59 -17.20
C ARG A 24 -14.18 5.86 -16.34
N ILE A 25 -15.32 5.45 -16.91
CA ILE A 25 -16.35 4.68 -16.18
C ILE A 25 -15.78 3.33 -15.72
N TYR A 26 -14.99 2.67 -16.56
CA TYR A 26 -14.29 1.44 -16.20
C TYR A 26 -13.26 1.67 -15.08
N GLU A 27 -12.44 2.71 -15.18
CA GLU A 27 -11.44 3.06 -14.16
C GLU A 27 -12.06 3.49 -12.82
N GLU A 28 -13.17 4.22 -12.83
CA GLU A 28 -13.92 4.57 -11.63
C GLU A 28 -14.42 3.31 -10.90
N ALA A 29 -14.90 2.30 -11.64
CA ALA A 29 -15.29 1.02 -11.08
C ALA A 29 -14.10 0.27 -10.46
N LEU A 30 -12.93 0.28 -11.12
CA LEU A 30 -11.69 -0.27 -10.56
C LEU A 30 -11.26 0.46 -9.28
N LYS A 31 -11.29 1.80 -9.29
CA LYS A 31 -10.95 2.64 -8.13
C LYS A 31 -11.90 2.37 -6.97
N LYS A 32 -13.19 2.20 -7.24
CA LYS A 32 -14.20 1.84 -6.23
C LYS A 32 -13.88 0.47 -5.60
N LYS A 33 -13.52 -0.54 -6.39
CA LYS A 33 -13.08 -1.86 -5.88
C LYS A 33 -11.87 -1.72 -4.96
N ASN A 34 -10.85 -1.00 -5.40
CA ASN A 34 -9.63 -0.77 -4.61
C ASN A 34 -9.92 0.00 -3.31
N THR A 35 -10.85 0.95 -3.35
CA THR A 35 -11.30 1.71 -2.17
C THR A 35 -12.04 0.83 -1.18
N ILE A 36 -12.95 -0.04 -1.64
CA ILE A 36 -13.65 -1.00 -0.78
C ILE A 36 -12.64 -1.95 -0.13
N ASN A 37 -11.72 -2.53 -0.90
CA ASN A 37 -10.69 -3.43 -0.39
C ASN A 37 -9.78 -2.77 0.64
N SER A 38 -9.27 -1.57 0.34
CA SER A 38 -8.37 -0.84 1.26
C SER A 38 -9.09 -0.40 2.54
N ASN A 39 -10.33 0.09 2.45
CA ASN A 39 -11.14 0.45 3.61
C ASN A 39 -11.43 -0.76 4.50
N TRP A 40 -11.83 -1.87 3.90
CA TRP A 40 -12.05 -3.11 4.62
C TRP A 40 -10.77 -3.63 5.26
N GLN A 41 -9.64 -3.62 4.54
CA GLN A 41 -8.35 -4.05 5.08
C GLN A 41 -7.94 -3.17 6.26
N ARG A 42 -8.12 -1.85 6.16
CA ARG A 42 -7.85 -0.91 7.25
C ARG A 42 -8.73 -1.19 8.46
N GLN A 43 -10.05 -1.31 8.29
CA GLN A 43 -10.99 -1.60 9.38
C GLN A 43 -10.69 -2.94 10.06
N THR A 44 -10.39 -3.97 9.25
CA THR A 44 -10.08 -5.31 9.76
C THR A 44 -8.75 -5.29 10.53
N ASN A 45 -7.74 -4.57 10.03
CA ASN A 45 -6.46 -4.39 10.72
C ASN A 45 -6.62 -3.63 12.04
N GLU A 46 -7.37 -2.54 12.06
CA GLU A 46 -7.64 -1.76 13.27
C GLU A 46 -8.39 -2.59 14.33
N THR A 47 -9.35 -3.40 13.89
CA THR A 47 -10.11 -4.27 14.79
C THR A 47 -9.23 -5.40 15.34
N ALA A 48 -8.40 -6.01 14.48
CA ALA A 48 -7.44 -7.03 14.88
C ALA A 48 -6.44 -6.48 15.92
N ASP A 49 -5.89 -5.28 15.70
CA ASP A 49 -4.95 -4.64 16.61
C ASP A 49 -5.60 -4.29 17.96
N LYS A 50 -6.85 -3.79 17.95
CA LYS A 50 -7.62 -3.54 19.18
C LYS A 50 -7.85 -4.82 19.98
N GLN A 51 -8.22 -5.92 19.32
CA GLN A 51 -8.45 -7.22 19.97
C GLN A 51 -7.16 -7.82 20.52
N TYR A 52 -6.05 -7.71 19.76
CA TYR A 52 -4.73 -8.11 20.22
C TYR A 52 -4.32 -7.33 21.47
N LYS A 53 -4.39 -6.00 21.45
CA LYS A 53 -4.06 -5.15 22.59
C LYS A 53 -4.91 -5.47 23.82
N LYS A 54 -6.22 -5.68 23.63
CA LYS A 54 -7.13 -6.06 24.71
C LYS A 54 -6.68 -7.38 25.37
N ARG A 55 -6.40 -8.42 24.57
CA ARG A 55 -5.92 -9.71 25.10
C ARG A 55 -4.56 -9.62 25.76
N VAL A 56 -3.63 -8.84 25.22
CA VAL A 56 -2.32 -8.61 25.86
C VAL A 56 -2.54 -7.99 27.24
N TRP A 57 -3.38 -6.95 27.35
CA TRP A 57 -3.72 -6.34 28.63
C TRP A 57 -4.37 -7.31 29.62
N GLU A 58 -5.30 -8.16 29.16
CA GLU A 58 -5.93 -9.20 30.00
C GLU A 58 -4.89 -10.21 30.51
N ILE A 59 -4.02 -10.72 29.63
CA ILE A 59 -3.00 -11.71 29.96
C ILE A 59 -1.94 -11.12 30.90
N THR A 60 -1.45 -9.91 30.60
CA THR A 60 -0.49 -9.21 31.47
C THR A 60 -1.12 -8.92 32.82
N GLY A 61 -2.41 -8.53 32.87
CA GLY A 61 -3.15 -8.35 34.12
C GLY A 61 -3.22 -9.64 34.96
N ILE A 62 -3.59 -10.75 34.34
CA ILE A 62 -3.71 -12.06 35.02
C ILE A 62 -2.35 -12.56 35.52
N ILE A 63 -1.29 -12.44 34.73
CA ILE A 63 0.05 -12.95 35.09
C ILE A 63 0.75 -12.04 36.10
N SER A 64 0.50 -10.73 36.05
CA SER A 64 1.03 -9.80 37.06
C SER A 64 0.35 -9.95 38.41
N LEU A 65 -0.95 -10.30 38.45
CA LEU A 65 -1.72 -10.44 39.69
C LEU A 65 -1.06 -11.32 40.77
N PRO A 66 -0.65 -12.58 40.52
CA PRO A 66 -0.03 -13.44 41.54
C PRO A 66 1.38 -13.04 41.94
N ILE A 67 2.06 -12.22 41.14
CA ILE A 67 3.39 -11.67 41.47
C ILE A 67 3.23 -10.44 42.38
N VAL A 68 2.18 -9.65 42.13
CA VAL A 68 1.92 -8.38 42.78
C VAL A 68 1.17 -8.56 44.11
N LEU A 69 0.24 -9.53 44.18
CA LEU A 69 -0.56 -9.78 45.38
C LEU A 69 0.27 -10.01 46.64
N PRO A 70 1.30 -10.91 46.63
CA PRO A 70 2.11 -11.16 47.82
C PRO A 70 2.88 -9.92 48.27
N VAL A 71 3.43 -9.16 47.31
CA VAL A 71 4.19 -7.93 47.55
C VAL A 71 3.31 -6.83 48.15
N LEU A 72 2.05 -6.71 47.71
CA LEU A 72 1.08 -5.78 48.30
C LEU A 72 0.62 -6.23 49.69
N MET A 73 0.48 -7.53 49.94
CA MET A 73 0.07 -8.06 51.25
C MET A 73 1.14 -7.88 52.34
N ASP A 74 2.42 -7.98 51.99
CA ASP A 74 3.53 -7.71 52.92
C ASP A 74 3.69 -6.21 53.25
N ASP A 75 3.29 -5.32 52.34
CA ASP A 75 3.48 -3.87 52.48
C ASP A 75 2.42 -3.18 53.36
N ILE A 76 1.19 -3.68 53.34
CA ILE A 76 0.11 -3.23 54.25
C ILE A 76 0.53 -3.38 55.72
N ASN A 77 1.41 -4.33 56.01
CA ASN A 77 1.92 -4.59 57.35
C ASN A 77 3.17 -3.76 57.72
N SER A 78 3.84 -3.12 56.77
CA SER A 78 5.16 -2.48 56.98
C SER A 78 5.25 -0.99 56.63
N GLY A 79 4.17 -0.38 56.12
CA GLY A 79 4.07 1.08 55.93
C GLY A 79 4.95 1.66 54.81
N GLY A 80 5.24 0.88 53.76
CA GLY A 80 6.34 1.13 52.84
C GLY A 80 5.99 1.82 51.52
N LEU A 81 6.28 3.12 51.41
CA LEU A 81 6.39 3.84 50.12
C LEU A 81 7.38 3.18 49.13
N ASN A 82 8.34 2.39 49.61
CA ASN A 82 9.35 1.69 48.81
C ASN A 82 8.78 0.53 47.97
N THR A 83 7.67 -0.06 48.39
CA THR A 83 7.12 -1.26 47.78
C THR A 83 6.26 -0.90 46.56
N VAL A 84 5.62 0.28 46.59
CA VAL A 84 4.96 0.89 45.43
C VAL A 84 5.96 1.16 44.30
N VAL A 85 7.13 1.71 44.61
CA VAL A 85 8.19 1.95 43.61
C VAL A 85 8.73 0.63 43.05
N SER A 86 8.96 -0.35 43.92
CA SER A 86 9.41 -1.70 43.52
C SER A 86 8.38 -2.41 42.64
N PHE A 87 7.08 -2.20 42.90
CA PHE A 87 5.98 -2.67 42.06
C PHE A 87 6.03 -2.07 40.65
N PHE A 88 6.19 -0.75 40.50
CA PHE A 88 6.30 -0.13 39.18
C PHE A 88 7.55 -0.59 38.42
N ILE A 89 8.67 -0.81 39.11
CA ILE A 89 9.90 -1.35 38.51
C ILE A 89 9.67 -2.79 38.02
N MET A 90 9.12 -3.66 38.85
CA MET A 90 8.80 -5.04 38.45
C MET A 90 7.79 -5.09 37.31
N TRP A 91 6.76 -4.24 37.34
CA TRP A 91 5.78 -4.15 36.27
C TRP A 91 6.40 -3.67 34.96
N GLY A 92 7.30 -2.68 35.00
CA GLY A 92 8.05 -2.21 33.84
C GLY A 92 8.99 -3.27 33.25
N ILE A 93 9.69 -4.04 34.09
CA ILE A 93 10.55 -5.15 33.66
C ILE A 93 9.71 -6.25 33.02
N ASN A 94 8.59 -6.63 33.63
CA ASN A 94 7.70 -7.66 33.10
C ASN A 94 7.14 -7.24 31.72
N TRP A 95 6.73 -5.97 31.58
CA TRP A 95 6.30 -5.40 30.30
C TRP A 95 7.39 -5.44 29.21
N LEU A 96 8.64 -5.15 29.56
CA LEU A 96 9.79 -5.26 28.66
C LEU A 96 10.01 -6.70 28.18
N PHE A 97 9.94 -7.68 29.08
CA PHE A 97 10.03 -9.10 28.73
C PHE A 97 8.89 -9.53 27.80
N TYR A 98 7.65 -9.09 28.06
CA TYR A 98 6.52 -9.35 27.15
C TYR A 98 6.75 -8.78 25.76
N LYS A 99 7.20 -7.53 25.64
CA LYS A 99 7.52 -6.94 24.33
C LYS A 99 8.64 -7.66 23.61
N LEU A 100 9.65 -8.15 24.36
CA LEU A 100 10.76 -8.91 23.79
C LEU A 100 10.28 -10.26 23.24
N ILE A 101 9.48 -10.99 24.01
CA ILE A 101 8.88 -12.28 23.63
C ILE A 101 7.96 -12.08 22.41
N ASP A 102 7.11 -11.06 22.42
CA ASP A 102 6.22 -10.75 21.30
C ASP A 102 7.01 -10.47 20.00
N LYS A 103 8.12 -9.74 20.10
CA LYS A 103 9.03 -9.45 18.98
C LYS A 103 9.80 -10.67 18.49
N ILE A 104 10.29 -11.53 19.39
CA ILE A 104 11.05 -12.75 19.05
C ILE A 104 10.14 -13.79 18.38
N PHE A 105 8.95 -14.00 18.92
CA PHE A 105 8.03 -15.04 18.46
C PHE A 105 7.01 -14.55 17.43
N ASN A 106 7.05 -13.27 17.05
CA ASN A 106 6.10 -12.63 16.13
C ASN A 106 4.64 -12.91 16.54
N ILE A 107 4.35 -12.89 17.84
CA ILE A 107 3.04 -13.29 18.39
C ILE A 107 1.96 -12.33 17.89
N GLN A 108 2.23 -11.03 17.88
CA GLN A 108 1.37 -10.02 17.26
C GLN A 108 1.01 -10.39 15.81
N SER A 109 2.01 -10.69 14.97
CA SER A 109 1.80 -11.04 13.57
C SER A 109 0.97 -12.32 13.41
N ARG A 110 1.25 -13.37 14.20
CA ARG A 110 0.48 -14.62 14.17
C ARG A 110 -0.96 -14.43 14.61
N TYR A 111 -1.19 -13.66 15.68
CA TYR A 111 -2.52 -13.38 16.20
C TYR A 111 -3.32 -12.51 15.22
N HIS A 112 -2.66 -11.50 14.63
CA HIS A 112 -3.22 -10.65 13.59
C HIS A 112 -3.63 -11.48 12.37
N ASN A 113 -2.76 -12.33 11.86
CA ASN A 113 -3.04 -13.20 10.72
C ASN A 113 -4.16 -14.22 11.02
N HIS A 114 -4.23 -14.75 12.24
CA HIS A 114 -5.32 -15.63 12.66
C HIS A 114 -6.65 -14.89 12.71
N TYR A 115 -6.68 -13.68 13.29
CA TYR A 115 -7.87 -12.85 13.36
C TYR A 115 -8.35 -12.43 11.97
N LEU A 116 -7.42 -11.99 11.12
CA LEU A 116 -7.67 -11.71 9.71
C LEU A 116 -8.30 -12.94 9.06
N ARG A 117 -7.65 -14.11 9.04
CA ARG A 117 -8.19 -15.32 8.40
C ARG A 117 -9.61 -15.69 8.85
N LYS A 118 -9.93 -15.48 10.13
CA LYS A 118 -11.24 -15.79 10.69
C LYS A 118 -12.33 -14.79 10.28
N HIS A 119 -11.97 -13.52 10.08
CA HIS A 119 -12.93 -12.45 9.78
C HIS A 119 -12.92 -12.04 8.30
N THR A 120 -11.88 -12.38 7.55
CA THR A 120 -11.80 -12.11 6.12
C THR A 120 -12.82 -12.93 5.33
N THR A 121 -13.10 -14.16 5.79
CA THR A 121 -14.10 -15.06 5.21
C THR A 121 -15.52 -14.78 5.71
N ALA A 122 -15.72 -13.84 6.65
CA ALA A 122 -16.96 -13.71 7.41
C ALA A 122 -17.64 -12.32 7.31
N SER A 123 -17.33 -11.51 6.30
CA SER A 123 -18.05 -10.24 6.05
C SER A 123 -18.93 -10.32 4.79
N PRO A 124 -20.18 -10.84 4.89
CA PRO A 124 -21.11 -10.95 3.77
C PRO A 124 -21.35 -9.62 3.05
N ASN A 125 -21.39 -8.51 3.80
CA ASN A 125 -21.66 -7.18 3.23
C ASN A 125 -20.52 -6.72 2.30
N VAL A 126 -19.27 -6.91 2.69
CA VAL A 126 -18.12 -6.52 1.86
C VAL A 126 -17.99 -7.45 0.66
N MET A 127 -18.20 -8.76 0.84
CA MET A 127 -18.21 -9.71 -0.27
C MET A 127 -19.31 -9.40 -1.30
N ASN A 128 -20.51 -9.02 -0.84
CA ASN A 128 -21.58 -8.58 -1.72
C ASN A 128 -21.21 -7.29 -2.46
N GLN A 129 -20.65 -6.28 -1.77
CA GLN A 129 -20.19 -5.05 -2.41
C GLN A 129 -19.09 -5.31 -3.45
N LEU A 130 -18.11 -6.17 -3.13
CA LEU A 130 -17.05 -6.56 -4.05
C LEU A 130 -17.62 -7.32 -5.25
N HIS A 131 -18.61 -8.18 -5.06
CA HIS A 131 -19.28 -8.90 -6.14
C HIS A 131 -20.03 -7.93 -7.07
N THR A 132 -20.81 -7.00 -6.53
CA THR A 132 -21.50 -5.97 -7.33
C THR A 132 -20.51 -5.12 -8.12
N VAL A 133 -19.45 -4.63 -7.48
CA VAL A 133 -18.45 -3.83 -8.21
C VAL A 133 -17.69 -4.68 -9.22
N GLN A 134 -17.46 -5.98 -8.95
CA GLN A 134 -16.87 -6.88 -9.92
C GLN A 134 -17.77 -7.09 -11.14
N SER A 135 -19.09 -7.20 -10.96
CA SER A 135 -20.01 -7.27 -12.10
C SER A 135 -20.01 -5.97 -12.91
N ASP A 136 -19.95 -4.80 -12.24
CA ASP A 136 -19.87 -3.50 -12.91
C ASP A 136 -18.57 -3.39 -13.74
N ILE A 137 -17.43 -3.83 -13.19
CA ILE A 137 -16.14 -3.87 -13.90
C ILE A 137 -16.25 -4.75 -15.14
N THR A 138 -16.77 -5.97 -15.01
CA THR A 138 -16.92 -6.90 -16.14
C THR A 138 -17.84 -6.32 -17.22
N TYR A 139 -18.96 -5.71 -16.80
CA TYR A 139 -19.89 -5.05 -17.72
C TYR A 139 -19.21 -3.90 -18.48
N ASN A 140 -18.57 -2.97 -17.76
CA ASN A 140 -17.90 -1.81 -18.35
C ASN A 140 -16.73 -2.23 -19.26
N GLN A 141 -15.94 -3.23 -18.85
CA GLN A 141 -14.86 -3.77 -19.67
C GLN A 141 -15.39 -4.36 -20.98
N SER A 142 -16.47 -5.15 -20.91
CA SER A 142 -17.08 -5.74 -22.11
C SER A 142 -17.69 -4.68 -23.03
N GLY A 143 -18.29 -3.63 -22.45
CA GLY A 143 -18.83 -2.50 -23.20
C GLY A 143 -17.74 -1.73 -23.93
N LEU A 144 -16.64 -1.41 -23.24
CA LEU A 144 -15.47 -0.74 -23.81
C LEU A 144 -14.83 -1.55 -24.95
N GLN A 145 -14.68 -2.87 -24.77
CA GLN A 145 -14.14 -3.75 -25.83
C GLN A 145 -15.06 -3.82 -27.04
N LYS A 146 -16.38 -3.91 -26.84
CA LYS A 146 -17.35 -3.88 -27.96
C LYS A 146 -17.31 -2.55 -28.70
N LEU A 147 -17.21 -1.45 -27.98
CA LEU A 147 -17.08 -0.11 -28.56
C LEU A 147 -15.81 -0.03 -29.42
N ALA A 148 -14.66 -0.43 -28.87
CA ALA A 148 -13.38 -0.46 -29.58
C ALA A 148 -13.45 -1.34 -30.84
N ALA A 149 -14.01 -2.54 -30.74
CA ALA A 149 -14.18 -3.45 -31.87
C ALA A 149 -15.08 -2.87 -32.97
N SER A 150 -16.10 -2.07 -32.62
CA SER A 150 -17.03 -1.50 -33.60
C SER A 150 -16.39 -0.48 -34.54
N ILE A 151 -15.27 0.12 -34.13
CA ILE A 151 -14.51 1.16 -34.83
C ILE A 151 -13.08 0.69 -35.21
N ASN A 152 -12.78 -0.60 -35.08
CA ASN A 152 -11.43 -1.17 -35.28
C ASN A 152 -10.33 -0.47 -34.47
N TYR A 153 -10.64 -0.03 -33.24
CA TYR A 153 -9.67 0.58 -32.35
C TYR A 153 -8.72 -0.49 -31.78
N PRO A 154 -7.39 -0.29 -31.78
CA PRO A 154 -6.45 -1.31 -31.32
C PRO A 154 -6.52 -1.51 -29.79
N ASP A 155 -6.71 -2.76 -29.36
CA ASP A 155 -6.80 -3.15 -27.93
C ASP A 155 -5.61 -2.67 -27.09
N ARG A 156 -4.41 -2.59 -27.70
CA ARG A 156 -3.18 -2.16 -27.01
C ARG A 156 -3.24 -0.72 -26.46
N TYR A 157 -4.17 0.10 -26.96
CA TYR A 157 -4.36 1.49 -26.55
C TYR A 157 -5.71 1.74 -25.89
N LEU A 158 -6.42 0.68 -25.51
CA LEU A 158 -7.78 0.81 -24.98
C LEU A 158 -7.80 1.21 -23.49
N TYR A 159 -6.64 1.12 -22.85
CA TYR A 159 -6.47 1.31 -21.41
C TYR A 159 -5.28 2.22 -21.13
N ASN A 160 -5.17 2.68 -19.87
CA ASN A 160 -4.09 3.52 -19.34
C ASN A 160 -4.16 4.98 -19.82
N TYR A 161 -5.36 5.54 -19.94
CA TYR A 161 -5.60 6.91 -20.41
C TYR A 161 -5.15 7.17 -21.85
N ASP A 162 -4.93 6.12 -22.63
CA ASP A 162 -4.48 6.24 -24.02
C ASP A 162 -5.51 6.92 -24.93
N PRO A 163 -6.83 6.60 -24.88
CA PRO A 163 -7.87 7.34 -25.59
C PRO A 163 -7.87 8.83 -25.26
N ALA A 164 -7.73 9.19 -23.98
CA ALA A 164 -7.65 10.59 -23.54
C ALA A 164 -6.41 11.29 -24.10
N ARG A 165 -5.23 10.65 -24.01
CA ARG A 165 -3.98 11.19 -24.57
C ARG A 165 -4.07 11.36 -26.09
N LEU A 166 -4.70 10.42 -26.80
CA LEU A 166 -4.91 10.53 -28.24
C LEU A 166 -5.86 11.67 -28.60
N PHE A 167 -6.93 11.85 -27.82
CA PHE A 167 -7.82 13.00 -27.95
C PHE A 167 -7.05 14.32 -27.79
N ASP A 168 -6.18 14.43 -26.78
CA ASP A 168 -5.35 15.61 -26.54
C ASP A 168 -4.38 15.87 -27.71
N ILE A 169 -3.72 14.83 -28.22
CA ILE A 169 -2.79 14.94 -29.36
C ILE A 169 -3.51 15.49 -30.61
N VAL A 170 -4.70 14.96 -30.93
CA VAL A 170 -5.47 15.38 -32.11
C VAL A 170 -6.10 16.76 -31.91
N SER A 171 -6.65 17.03 -30.73
CA SER A 171 -7.36 18.29 -30.43
C SER A 171 -6.44 19.50 -30.41
N VAL A 172 -5.20 19.33 -29.92
CA VAL A 172 -4.15 20.37 -29.94
C VAL A 172 -3.50 20.50 -31.33
N GLY A 173 -3.82 19.62 -32.27
CA GLY A 173 -3.30 19.66 -33.64
C GLY A 173 -1.86 19.16 -33.78
N ARG A 174 -1.38 18.31 -32.86
CA ARG A 174 -0.08 17.61 -33.02
C ARG A 174 -0.16 16.47 -34.05
N ALA A 175 -1.37 16.04 -34.40
CA ALA A 175 -1.67 15.05 -35.43
C ALA A 175 -3.03 15.36 -36.05
N ASP A 176 -3.21 15.04 -37.33
CA ASP A 176 -4.49 15.17 -38.03
C ASP A 176 -5.15 13.82 -38.30
N THR A 177 -4.38 12.74 -38.28
CA THR A 177 -4.87 11.37 -38.45
C THR A 177 -4.64 10.51 -37.22
N PHE A 178 -5.42 9.44 -37.08
CA PHE A 178 -5.24 8.48 -35.99
C PHE A 178 -3.84 7.84 -36.01
N LYS A 179 -3.32 7.51 -37.18
CA LYS A 179 -1.98 6.91 -37.33
C LYS A 179 -0.87 7.85 -36.85
N GLU A 180 -0.95 9.13 -37.20
CA GLU A 180 -0.03 10.14 -36.69
C GLU A 180 -0.15 10.30 -35.18
N ALA A 181 -1.38 10.33 -34.66
CA ALA A 181 -1.62 10.44 -33.22
C ALA A 181 -1.01 9.26 -32.45
N LEU A 182 -1.11 8.03 -32.98
CA LEU A 182 -0.47 6.85 -32.40
C LEU A 182 1.06 6.95 -32.38
N ASN A 183 1.68 7.42 -33.47
CA ASN A 183 3.13 7.61 -33.54
C ASN A 183 3.61 8.63 -32.50
N VAL A 184 2.86 9.73 -32.34
CA VAL A 184 3.14 10.75 -31.33
C VAL A 184 2.96 10.15 -29.92
N LEU A 185 1.90 9.39 -29.68
CA LEU A 185 1.67 8.72 -28.39
C LEU A 185 2.80 7.76 -28.03
N GLU A 186 3.25 6.91 -28.96
CA GLU A 186 4.36 5.99 -28.72
C GLU A 186 5.67 6.74 -28.42
N THR A 187 5.91 7.84 -29.13
CA THR A 187 7.06 8.71 -28.87
C THR A 187 6.98 9.32 -27.47
N ASP A 188 5.82 9.86 -27.08
CA ASP A 188 5.60 10.44 -25.75
C ASP A 188 5.79 9.38 -24.65
N LYS A 189 5.24 8.16 -24.84
CA LYS A 189 5.41 7.04 -23.91
C LYS A 189 6.87 6.63 -23.74
N TYR A 190 7.62 6.55 -24.83
CA TYR A 190 9.05 6.24 -24.78
C TYR A 190 9.81 7.32 -24.00
N HIS A 191 9.50 8.60 -24.21
CA HIS A 191 10.11 9.68 -23.46
C HIS A 191 9.74 9.64 -21.96
N ASP A 192 8.49 9.35 -21.63
CA ASP A 192 8.05 9.18 -20.24
C ASP A 192 8.81 8.05 -19.54
N GLN A 193 8.99 6.90 -20.22
CA GLN A 193 9.77 5.77 -19.71
C GLN A 193 11.23 6.15 -19.47
N MET A 194 11.88 6.81 -20.43
CA MET A 194 13.28 7.24 -20.29
C MET A 194 13.47 8.23 -19.12
N LYS A 195 12.51 9.15 -18.90
CA LYS A 195 12.52 10.05 -17.74
C LYS A 195 12.38 9.28 -16.42
N GLN A 196 11.49 8.30 -16.36
CA GLN A 196 11.31 7.48 -15.15
C GLN A 196 12.56 6.66 -14.82
N THR A 197 13.17 5.99 -15.81
CA THR A 197 14.41 5.22 -15.62
C THR A 197 15.56 6.12 -15.19
N SER A 198 15.68 7.31 -15.78
CA SER A 198 16.69 8.30 -15.38
C SER A 198 16.52 8.73 -13.93
N ASN A 199 15.28 9.04 -13.50
CA ASN A 199 14.99 9.43 -12.12
C ASN A 199 15.31 8.31 -11.12
N LEU A 200 14.99 7.05 -11.44
CA LEU A 200 15.31 5.91 -10.59
C LEU A 200 16.82 5.70 -10.46
N THR A 201 17.55 5.85 -11.57
CA THR A 201 19.02 5.74 -11.58
C THR A 201 19.67 6.85 -10.74
N TYR A 202 19.12 8.06 -10.82
CA TYR A 202 19.58 9.18 -10.01
C TYR A 202 19.34 8.94 -8.51
N GLN A 203 18.15 8.46 -8.14
CA GLN A 203 17.82 8.15 -6.74
C GLN A 203 18.68 7.02 -6.17
N SER A 204 18.91 5.95 -6.94
CA SER A 204 19.75 4.85 -6.50
C SER A 204 21.22 5.27 -6.35
N ALA A 205 21.72 6.12 -7.24
CA ALA A 205 23.06 6.71 -7.12
C ALA A 205 23.18 7.58 -5.85
N GLN A 206 22.18 8.41 -5.55
CA GLN A 206 22.15 9.19 -4.31
C GLN A 206 22.11 8.30 -3.06
N GLN A 207 21.30 7.24 -3.07
CA GLN A 207 21.24 6.30 -1.96
C GLN A 207 22.58 5.59 -1.74
N ALA A 208 23.22 5.11 -2.83
CA ALA A 208 24.53 4.48 -2.76
C ALA A 208 25.60 5.45 -2.22
N GLU A 209 25.54 6.72 -2.58
CA GLU A 209 26.44 7.74 -2.03
C GLU A 209 26.22 7.95 -0.52
N MET A 210 24.96 8.04 -0.06
CA MET A 210 24.65 8.15 1.36
C MET A 210 25.13 6.93 2.15
N GLU A 211 24.91 5.72 1.62
CA GLU A 211 25.37 4.48 2.23
C GLU A 211 26.91 4.41 2.30
N ALA A 212 27.60 4.82 1.25
CA ALA A 212 29.07 4.90 1.24
C ALA A 212 29.60 5.90 2.29
N ARG A 213 28.95 7.05 2.44
CA ARG A 213 29.27 8.04 3.49
C ARG A 213 29.02 7.46 4.88
N ALA A 214 27.90 6.77 5.10
CA ALA A 214 27.58 6.12 6.36
C ALA A 214 28.61 5.02 6.68
N ALA A 215 28.93 4.15 5.72
CA ALA A 215 29.93 3.10 5.87
C ALA A 215 31.31 3.67 6.24
N LYS A 216 31.73 4.78 5.60
CA LYS A 216 32.94 5.51 5.98
C LYS A 216 32.87 6.02 7.43
N GLY A 217 31.74 6.57 7.84
CA GLY A 217 31.51 6.99 9.23
C GLY A 217 31.64 5.85 10.23
N TRP A 218 31.02 4.70 9.93
CA TRP A 218 31.13 3.49 10.76
C TRP A 218 32.56 2.93 10.80
N ALA A 219 33.27 2.93 9.68
CA ALA A 219 34.67 2.49 9.62
C ALA A 219 35.58 3.38 10.47
N VAL A 220 35.38 4.71 10.42
CA VAL A 220 36.10 5.66 11.28
C VAL A 220 35.79 5.41 12.74
N ALA A 221 34.51 5.27 13.11
CA ALA A 221 34.10 4.97 14.48
C ALA A 221 34.71 3.66 14.99
N ALA A 222 34.68 2.59 14.18
CA ALA A 222 35.27 1.30 14.50
C ALA A 222 36.78 1.40 14.72
N ALA A 223 37.49 2.15 13.87
CA ALA A 223 38.93 2.40 14.03
C ALA A 223 39.24 3.16 15.33
N PHE A 224 38.43 4.16 15.70
CA PHE A 224 38.55 4.87 16.98
C PHE A 224 38.34 3.93 18.18
N PHE A 225 37.32 3.07 18.15
CA PHE A 225 37.08 2.10 19.22
C PHE A 225 38.21 1.07 19.34
N ALA A 226 38.71 0.55 18.22
CA ALA A 226 39.83 -0.40 18.20
C ALA A 226 41.15 0.24 18.69
N ALA A 227 41.42 1.50 18.34
CA ALA A 227 42.59 2.22 18.84
C ALA A 227 42.53 2.47 20.35
N ASN A 228 41.33 2.72 20.89
CA ASN A 228 41.13 2.91 22.33
C ASN A 228 41.09 1.60 23.13
N SER A 229 40.71 0.46 22.52
CA SER A 229 40.74 -0.84 23.21
C SER A 229 42.17 -1.37 23.41
N ASN A 230 43.12 -1.00 22.54
CA ASN A 230 44.53 -1.42 22.64
C ASN A 230 45.38 -0.56 23.58
N ARG A 231 44.79 0.46 24.22
CA ARG A 231 45.46 1.34 25.20
C ARG A 231 45.12 0.98 26.66
N ARG A 232 44.44 -0.15 26.89
CA ARG A 232 44.19 -0.73 28.21
C ARG A 232 44.97 -2.04 28.34
#